data_AF-A0A7S2I3U1-F1
#
_entry.id   AF-A0A7S2I3U1-F1
#
_cell.length_a   1.000
_cell.length_b   1.000
_cell.length_c   1.000
_cell.angle_alpha   90.00
_cell.angle_beta   90.00
_cell.angle_gamma   90.00
#
_symmetry.space_group_name_H-M   'P 1'
#
loop_
_entity.id
_entity.type
_entity.pdbx_description
1 polymer ?
#
loop_
_entity_poly.entity_id
_entity_poly.type
_entity_poly.pdbx_seq_one_letter_code
_entity_poly.pdbx_strand_id
1 'polypeptide(L)'
;GELAMVGVVRRRSSTVRAMTFCIMLEIPREAFLASLDRHPRERQRFESFATHHEVAASSIQWPILRNMPSQLLYVVNLYAERRICAAEDTSLSLPATRDAAIMCMQGALKIMGPNGEDLEQEVHEGECFNEQALLGLPSGQYVMPKSTCEVQIITKDVWEKKVLAEFPEHKDEAKTNILKEMAGKAQAKLEGSRSGLNMLRRSALFRSMSAEMAEKVMSSLEERIYQPDELITEEFSKDDSMFWVLMGSVKVTESIANSAARKPKASRP
;
A
#
# COMPACT_ATOMS: atom_id res chain seq x y z
N GLY A 1 -9.33 0.23 30.05
CA GLY A 1 -9.87 0.52 28.70
C GLY A 1 -9.13 1.63 27.97
N GLU A 2 -8.27 2.36 28.67
CA GLU A 2 -7.53 3.54 28.21
C GLU A 2 -6.62 3.27 27.02
N LEU A 3 -5.80 2.21 27.06
CA LEU A 3 -4.89 1.89 25.96
C LEU A 3 -5.62 1.65 24.63
N ALA A 4 -6.88 1.19 24.67
CA ALA A 4 -7.68 1.02 23.46
C ALA A 4 -8.21 2.37 22.96
N MET A 5 -8.48 3.31 23.88
CA MET A 5 -8.91 4.67 23.55
C MET A 5 -7.81 5.40 22.78
N VAL A 6 -6.56 5.30 23.23
CA VAL A 6 -5.39 5.90 22.57
C VAL A 6 -4.82 5.06 21.42
N GLY A 7 -5.46 3.96 21.02
CA GLY A 7 -5.06 3.15 19.86
C GLY A 7 -3.87 2.19 20.08
N VAL A 8 -3.26 2.18 21.28
CA VAL A 8 -2.09 1.37 21.64
C VAL A 8 -2.38 -0.13 21.63
N VAL A 9 -3.48 -0.58 22.24
CA VAL A 9 -3.84 -2.00 22.24
C VAL A 9 -4.86 -2.35 21.16
N ARG A 10 -4.76 -3.58 20.66
CA ARG A 10 -5.62 -4.11 19.59
C ARG A 10 -6.94 -4.67 20.11
N ARG A 11 -6.89 -5.33 21.27
CA ARG A 11 -8.03 -6.05 21.85
C ARG A 11 -8.17 -5.74 23.33
N ARG A 12 -9.40 -5.87 23.84
CA ARG A 12 -9.60 -5.92 25.29
C ARG A 12 -8.88 -7.17 25.80
N SER A 13 -8.01 -7.01 26.78
CA SER A 13 -7.28 -8.12 27.40
C SER A 13 -8.15 -8.98 28.32
N SER A 14 -9.38 -8.56 28.58
CA SER A 14 -10.26 -9.22 29.54
C SER A 14 -11.73 -9.02 29.18
N THR A 15 -12.55 -10.02 29.50
CA THR A 15 -14.00 -9.90 29.47
C THR A 15 -14.46 -9.36 30.81
N VAL A 16 -15.18 -8.23 30.80
CA VAL A 16 -15.76 -7.64 32.01
C VAL A 16 -17.25 -7.97 32.02
N ARG A 17 -17.71 -8.61 33.09
CA ARG A 17 -19.12 -8.97 33.29
C ARG A 17 -19.62 -8.28 34.56
N ALA A 18 -20.75 -7.58 34.45
CA ALA A 18 -21.43 -7.04 35.62
C ALA A 18 -21.94 -8.19 36.50
N MET A 19 -21.47 -8.25 37.75
CA MET A 19 -21.90 -9.26 38.74
C MET A 19 -23.12 -8.81 39.55
N THR A 20 -23.38 -7.50 39.54
CA THR A 20 -24.48 -6.83 40.21
C THR A 20 -25.01 -5.71 39.31
N PHE A 21 -26.02 -4.98 39.77
CA PHE A 21 -26.46 -3.76 39.10
C PHE A 21 -25.33 -2.72 39.09
N CYS A 22 -25.00 -2.21 37.90
CA CYS A 22 -23.92 -1.24 37.70
C CYS A 22 -24.43 -0.06 36.86
N ILE A 23 -23.99 1.14 37.21
CA ILE A 23 -24.16 2.36 36.38
C ILE A 23 -22.77 2.72 35.87
N MET A 24 -22.63 2.89 34.56
CA MET A 24 -21.35 3.23 33.92
C MET A 24 -21.48 4.50 33.09
N LEU A 25 -20.38 5.25 33.00
CA LEU A 25 -20.19 6.32 32.04
C LEU A 25 -19.23 5.83 30.96
N GLU A 26 -19.63 5.98 29.70
CA GLU A 26 -18.82 5.62 28.54
C GLU A 26 -18.44 6.88 27.76
N ILE A 27 -17.19 6.92 27.30
CA ILE A 27 -16.72 7.89 26.31
C ILE A 27 -16.55 7.13 24.99
N PRO A 28 -17.44 7.31 24.00
CA PRO A 28 -17.27 6.72 22.68
C PRO A 28 -15.98 7.21 22.04
N ARG A 29 -15.28 6.32 21.31
CA ARG A 29 -13.99 6.65 20.68
C ARG A 29 -14.10 7.85 19.74
N GLU A 30 -15.17 7.91 18.96
CA GLU A 30 -15.45 9.03 18.05
C GLU A 30 -15.57 10.36 18.80
N ALA A 31 -16.27 10.38 19.94
CA ALA A 31 -16.42 11.58 20.75
C ALA A 31 -15.08 12.05 21.36
N PHE A 32 -14.23 11.11 21.78
CA PHE A 32 -12.88 11.42 22.23
C PHE A 32 -12.00 11.97 21.11
N LEU A 33 -12.02 11.37 19.90
CA LEU A 33 -11.26 11.88 18.75
C LEU A 33 -11.73 13.28 18.34
N ALA A 34 -13.05 13.51 18.29
CA ALA A 34 -13.62 14.83 18.04
C ALA A 34 -13.23 15.86 19.11
N SER A 35 -13.00 15.41 20.35
CA SER A 35 -12.51 16.26 21.43
C SER A 35 -11.03 16.59 21.26
N LEU A 36 -10.19 15.61 20.89
CA LEU A 36 -8.77 15.84 20.62
C LEU A 36 -8.56 16.82 19.46
N ASP A 37 -9.38 16.72 18.40
CA ASP A 37 -9.35 17.65 17.26
C ASP A 37 -9.58 19.11 17.71
N ARG A 38 -10.32 19.35 18.80
CA ARG A 38 -10.58 20.69 19.38
C ARG A 38 -9.54 21.12 20.43
N HIS A 39 -8.72 20.18 20.93
CA HIS A 39 -7.80 20.40 22.04
C HIS A 39 -6.39 19.85 21.71
N PRO A 40 -5.65 20.47 20.77
CA PRO A 40 -4.38 19.94 20.28
C PRO A 40 -3.28 19.82 21.34
N ARG A 41 -3.31 20.66 22.40
CA ARG A 41 -2.36 20.55 23.51
C ARG A 41 -2.53 19.26 24.32
N GLU A 42 -3.78 18.81 24.52
CA GLU A 42 -4.04 17.57 25.25
C GLU A 42 -3.63 16.35 24.42
N ARG A 43 -3.74 16.44 23.08
CA ARG A 43 -3.27 15.38 22.17
C ARG A 43 -1.81 15.02 22.40
N GLN A 44 -0.92 16.01 22.55
CA GLN A 44 0.50 15.77 22.82
C GLN A 44 0.73 14.97 24.12
N ARG A 45 -0.12 15.16 25.13
CA ARG A 45 -0.05 14.37 26.38
C ARG A 45 -0.47 12.93 26.16
N PHE A 46 -1.56 12.70 25.42
CA PHE A 46 -2.01 11.34 25.09
C PHE A 46 -1.04 10.60 24.17
N GLU A 47 -0.39 11.31 23.26
CA GLU A 47 0.68 10.79 22.42
C GLU A 47 1.91 10.39 23.24
N SER A 48 2.34 11.27 24.15
CA SER A 48 3.43 10.95 25.09
C SER A 48 3.06 9.71 25.92
N PHE A 49 1.82 9.62 26.41
CA PHE A 49 1.35 8.44 27.12
C PHE A 49 1.38 7.18 26.25
N ALA A 50 0.95 7.27 24.99
CA ALA A 50 0.89 6.14 24.06
C ALA A 50 2.28 5.62 23.68
N THR A 51 3.22 6.51 23.35
CA THR A 51 4.59 6.14 22.95
C THR A 51 5.37 5.42 24.06
N HIS A 52 5.14 5.77 25.33
CA HIS A 52 5.72 5.05 26.46
C HIS A 52 5.17 3.62 26.62
N HIS A 53 3.96 3.35 26.12
CA HIS A 53 3.30 2.05 26.22
C HIS A 53 3.37 1.23 24.92
N GLU A 54 3.79 1.82 23.79
CA GLU A 54 3.95 1.15 22.49
C GLU A 54 4.99 0.02 22.52
N VAL A 55 6.03 0.14 23.37
CA VAL A 55 7.12 -0.85 23.51
C VAL A 55 6.60 -2.24 23.94
N ALA A 56 5.37 -2.35 24.45
CA ALA A 56 4.80 -3.60 24.96
C ALA A 56 3.61 -4.17 24.14
N ALA A 57 3.00 -3.43 23.21
CA ALA A 57 1.61 -3.71 22.81
C ALA A 57 1.36 -4.22 21.37
N SER A 58 2.33 -4.15 20.45
CA SER A 58 2.08 -4.51 19.03
C SER A 58 3.36 -4.62 18.20
N SER A 59 3.70 -5.82 17.71
CA SER A 59 4.85 -6.06 16.81
C SER A 59 4.58 -5.74 15.33
N ILE A 60 3.32 -5.53 14.95
CA ILE A 60 2.95 -5.28 13.54
C ILE A 60 2.82 -3.78 13.33
N GLN A 61 3.64 -3.29 12.41
CA GLN A 61 3.70 -1.91 11.97
C GLN A 61 3.46 -1.88 10.46
N TRP A 62 2.82 -0.81 10.00
CA TRP A 62 2.68 -0.54 8.56
C TRP A 62 4.06 -0.58 7.89
N PRO A 63 4.25 -1.40 6.83
CA PRO A 63 5.54 -1.49 6.13
C PRO A 63 6.08 -0.13 5.69
N ILE A 64 5.19 0.74 5.21
CA ILE A 64 5.49 2.12 4.78
C ILE A 64 5.96 3.04 5.93
N LEU A 65 5.89 2.59 7.19
CA LEU A 65 6.27 3.36 8.39
C LEU A 65 7.50 2.82 9.12
N ARG A 66 8.15 1.73 8.69
CA ARG A 66 9.19 1.00 9.47
C ARG A 66 10.35 1.86 10.00
N ASN A 67 10.66 2.98 9.35
CA ASN A 67 11.72 3.91 9.77
C ASN A 67 11.19 5.31 10.15
N MET A 68 9.88 5.45 10.31
CA MET A 68 9.25 6.71 10.67
C MET A 68 9.20 6.89 12.19
N PRO A 69 9.11 8.14 12.69
CA PRO A 69 8.91 8.39 14.12
C PRO A 69 7.67 7.67 14.67
N SER A 70 7.75 7.18 15.90
CA SER A 70 6.65 6.47 16.56
C SER A 70 5.41 7.34 16.72
N GLN A 71 5.58 8.66 16.81
CA GLN A 71 4.51 9.66 16.77
C GLN A 71 3.59 9.49 15.54
N LEU A 72 4.17 9.26 14.37
CA LEU A 72 3.42 9.08 13.14
C LEU A 72 2.65 7.75 13.17
N LEU A 73 3.26 6.68 13.67
CA LEU A 73 2.59 5.40 13.91
C LEU A 73 1.42 5.53 14.91
N TYR A 74 1.60 6.29 15.99
CA TYR A 74 0.53 6.60 16.94
C TYR A 74 -0.66 7.26 16.26
N VAL A 75 -0.42 8.31 15.46
CA VAL A 75 -1.49 9.02 14.74
C VAL A 75 -2.19 8.11 13.73
N VAL A 76 -1.43 7.27 13.02
CA VAL A 76 -2.02 6.24 12.14
C VAL A 76 -2.92 5.28 12.94
N ASN A 77 -2.44 4.73 14.06
CA ASN A 77 -3.25 3.85 14.91
C ASN A 77 -4.49 4.56 15.49
N LEU A 78 -4.39 5.87 15.72
CA LEU A 78 -5.46 6.70 16.26
C LEU A 78 -6.59 6.91 15.24
N TYR A 79 -6.27 7.17 13.97
CA TYR A 79 -7.26 7.51 12.94
C TYR A 79 -7.59 6.39 11.95
N ALA A 80 -6.78 5.34 11.85
CA ALA A 80 -7.10 4.18 11.02
C ALA A 80 -8.41 3.53 11.51
N GLU A 81 -9.30 3.24 10.56
CA GLU A 81 -10.46 2.42 10.84
C GLU A 81 -9.99 0.99 11.13
N ARG A 82 -10.59 0.34 12.13
CA ARG A 82 -10.37 -1.07 12.42
C ARG A 82 -11.63 -1.85 12.16
N ARG A 83 -11.48 -2.97 11.46
CA ARG A 83 -12.60 -3.84 11.11
C ARG A 83 -12.23 -5.30 11.32
N ILE A 84 -13.17 -6.06 11.89
CA ILE A 84 -13.12 -7.51 11.92
C ILE A 84 -14.05 -8.00 10.81
N CYS A 85 -13.52 -8.77 9.88
CA CYS A 85 -14.28 -9.27 8.75
C CYS A 85 -14.34 -10.80 8.84
N ALA A 86 -15.51 -11.39 8.58
CA ALA A 86 -15.64 -12.83 8.42
C ALA A 86 -15.10 -13.25 7.04
N ALA A 87 -14.78 -14.54 6.87
CA ALA A 87 -14.42 -15.07 5.55
C ALA A 87 -15.51 -14.74 4.52
N GLU A 88 -15.09 -14.35 3.32
CA GLU A 88 -15.95 -13.92 2.20
C GLU A 88 -16.79 -12.65 2.46
N ASP A 89 -16.55 -11.91 3.54
CA ASP A 89 -17.20 -10.62 3.75
C ASP A 89 -16.83 -9.62 2.64
N THR A 90 -17.86 -9.07 2.00
CA THR A 90 -17.72 -8.14 0.87
C THR A 90 -17.49 -6.70 1.31
N SER A 91 -17.47 -6.40 2.62
CA SER A 91 -17.27 -5.04 3.15
C SER A 91 -15.96 -4.38 2.69
N LEU A 92 -14.91 -5.16 2.42
CA LEU A 92 -13.64 -4.67 1.87
C LEU A 92 -13.65 -4.43 0.36
N SER A 93 -14.67 -4.94 -0.34
CA SER A 93 -14.88 -4.73 -1.76
C SER A 93 -15.73 -3.49 -2.09
N LEU A 94 -16.20 -2.77 -1.07
CA LEU A 94 -16.97 -1.53 -1.27
C LEU A 94 -16.08 -0.40 -1.79
N PRO A 95 -16.59 0.53 -2.62
CA PRO A 95 -15.78 1.60 -3.22
C PRO A 95 -14.93 2.39 -2.22
N ALA A 96 -15.51 2.76 -1.06
CA ALA A 96 -14.80 3.49 -0.01
C ALA A 96 -13.57 2.75 0.54
N THR A 97 -13.55 1.41 0.47
CA THR A 97 -12.44 0.57 0.94
C THR A 97 -11.52 0.14 -0.21
N ARG A 98 -12.03 0.07 -1.45
CA ARG A 98 -11.19 -0.18 -2.65
C ARG A 98 -10.16 0.92 -2.89
N ASP A 99 -10.49 2.16 -2.52
CA ASP A 99 -9.60 3.32 -2.66
C ASP A 99 -8.80 3.61 -1.37
N ALA A 100 -8.71 2.63 -0.47
CA ALA A 100 -7.97 2.74 0.79
C ALA A 100 -6.77 1.79 0.81
N ALA A 101 -5.75 2.17 1.58
CA ALA A 101 -4.68 1.25 1.96
C ALA A 101 -5.16 0.37 3.12
N ILE A 102 -4.85 -0.92 3.05
CA ILE A 102 -5.34 -1.92 4.00
C ILE A 102 -4.16 -2.69 4.55
N MET A 103 -4.03 -2.78 5.87
CA MET A 103 -3.04 -3.65 6.54
C MET A 103 -3.76 -4.83 7.17
N CYS A 104 -3.29 -6.04 6.85
CA CYS A 104 -3.77 -7.26 7.49
C CYS A 104 -3.12 -7.39 8.87
N MET A 105 -3.90 -7.20 9.93
CA MET A 105 -3.42 -7.30 11.32
C MET A 105 -3.42 -8.74 11.82
N GLN A 106 -4.31 -9.57 11.29
CA GLN A 106 -4.43 -11.00 11.57
C GLN A 106 -5.26 -11.66 10.47
N GLY A 107 -4.91 -12.90 10.12
CA GLY A 107 -5.64 -13.71 9.14
C GLY A 107 -5.03 -13.59 7.75
N ALA A 108 -5.86 -13.79 6.72
CA ALA A 108 -5.43 -13.67 5.34
C ALA A 108 -6.52 -13.03 4.48
N LEU A 109 -6.10 -12.18 3.55
CA LEU A 109 -6.96 -11.61 2.50
C LEU A 109 -6.52 -12.20 1.16
N LYS A 110 -7.48 -12.41 0.24
CA LYS A 110 -7.20 -12.72 -1.17
C LYS A 110 -7.33 -11.46 -2.02
N ILE A 111 -6.47 -11.33 -3.02
CA ILE A 111 -6.50 -10.20 -3.97
C ILE A 111 -7.39 -10.57 -5.16
N MET A 112 -8.37 -9.71 -5.42
CA MET A 112 -9.32 -9.81 -6.51
C MET A 112 -8.97 -8.79 -7.60
N GLY A 113 -9.12 -9.19 -8.85
CA GLY A 113 -8.98 -8.30 -10.01
C GLY A 113 -10.20 -7.39 -10.21
N PRO A 114 -10.13 -6.44 -11.15
CA PRO A 114 -11.19 -5.45 -11.38
C PRO A 114 -12.54 -6.06 -11.77
N ASN A 115 -12.54 -7.24 -12.38
CA ASN A 115 -13.76 -7.92 -12.84
C ASN A 115 -14.24 -9.01 -11.86
N GLY A 116 -13.61 -9.10 -10.68
CA GLY A 116 -13.95 -10.08 -9.65
C GLY A 116 -13.28 -11.44 -9.81
N GLU A 117 -12.30 -11.56 -10.70
CA GLU A 117 -11.43 -12.73 -10.80
C GLU A 117 -10.51 -12.84 -9.57
N ASP A 118 -10.29 -14.05 -9.07
CA ASP A 118 -9.29 -14.32 -8.02
C ASP A 118 -7.89 -14.36 -8.66
N LEU A 119 -6.96 -13.56 -8.13
CA LEU A 119 -5.60 -13.46 -8.67
C LEU A 119 -4.63 -14.46 -8.02
N GLU A 120 -5.14 -15.38 -7.20
CA GLU A 120 -4.36 -16.39 -6.46
C GLU A 120 -3.20 -15.78 -5.65
N GLN A 121 -3.39 -14.54 -5.20
CA GLN A 121 -2.45 -13.79 -4.38
C GLN A 121 -3.10 -13.48 -3.05
N GLU A 122 -2.29 -13.51 -1.99
CA GLU A 122 -2.75 -13.29 -0.62
C GLU A 122 -2.01 -12.15 0.04
N VAL A 123 -2.66 -11.55 1.02
CA VAL A 123 -2.11 -10.55 1.93
C VAL A 123 -2.20 -11.15 3.33
N HIS A 124 -1.04 -11.45 3.90
CA HIS A 124 -0.90 -12.10 5.19
C HIS A 124 -0.67 -11.10 6.32
N GLU A 125 -0.67 -11.60 7.55
CA GLU A 125 -0.43 -10.81 8.75
C GLU A 125 0.87 -10.00 8.65
N GLY A 126 0.73 -8.67 8.81
CA GLY A 126 1.83 -7.70 8.70
C GLY A 126 2.10 -7.17 7.30
N GLU A 127 1.41 -7.68 6.29
CA GLU A 127 1.45 -7.14 4.95
C GLU A 127 0.35 -6.08 4.76
N CYS A 128 0.62 -5.14 3.86
CA CYS A 128 -0.36 -4.17 3.40
C CYS A 128 -0.71 -4.38 1.92
N PHE A 129 -1.86 -3.83 1.55
CA PHE A 129 -2.38 -3.81 0.20
C PHE A 129 -2.81 -2.39 -0.14
N ASN A 130 -2.62 -2.02 -1.40
CA ASN A 130 -3.06 -0.74 -1.97
C ASN A 130 -2.50 0.50 -1.26
N GLU A 131 -1.26 0.44 -0.78
CA GLU A 131 -0.54 1.59 -0.25
C GLU A 131 -0.42 2.75 -1.26
N GLN A 132 -0.43 2.45 -2.57
CA GLN A 132 -0.44 3.44 -3.63
C GLN A 132 -1.68 4.34 -3.62
N ALA A 133 -2.79 3.89 -3.02
CA ALA A 133 -3.99 4.72 -2.85
C ALA A 133 -3.71 5.94 -1.96
N LEU A 134 -2.74 5.86 -1.04
CA LEU A 134 -2.30 6.99 -0.23
C LEU A 134 -1.61 8.09 -1.06
N LEU A 135 -1.10 7.74 -2.25
CA LEU A 135 -0.58 8.68 -3.24
C LEU A 135 -1.67 9.12 -4.23
N GLY A 136 -2.89 8.57 -4.14
CA GLY A 136 -3.98 8.79 -5.10
C GLY A 136 -3.81 8.02 -6.40
N LEU A 137 -3.01 6.94 -6.41
CA LEU A 137 -2.84 6.09 -7.57
C LEU A 137 -3.87 4.96 -7.54
N PRO A 138 -4.58 4.67 -8.64
CA PRO A 138 -5.55 3.60 -8.69
C PRO A 138 -4.85 2.23 -8.75
N SER A 139 -5.39 1.23 -8.04
CA SER A 139 -4.96 -0.17 -8.17
C SER A 139 -5.75 -0.94 -9.23
N GLY A 140 -7.06 -0.69 -9.33
CA GLY A 140 -8.00 -1.53 -10.06
C GLY A 140 -8.27 -2.89 -9.41
N GLN A 141 -7.42 -3.34 -8.48
CA GLN A 141 -7.60 -4.55 -7.67
C GLN A 141 -8.25 -4.21 -6.32
N TYR A 142 -8.80 -5.20 -5.65
CA TYR A 142 -9.32 -5.08 -4.29
C TYR A 142 -9.05 -6.35 -3.50
N VAL A 143 -9.36 -6.34 -2.20
CA VAL A 143 -9.16 -7.51 -1.33
C VAL A 143 -10.48 -8.01 -0.77
N MET A 144 -10.52 -9.32 -0.50
CA MET A 144 -11.59 -9.96 0.25
C MET A 144 -11.00 -10.84 1.37
N PRO A 145 -11.67 -10.97 2.53
CA PRO A 145 -11.24 -11.88 3.57
C PRO A 145 -11.28 -13.33 3.11
N LYS A 146 -10.14 -14.03 3.15
CA LYS A 146 -10.07 -15.48 2.91
C LYS A 146 -10.40 -16.26 4.20
N SER A 147 -10.06 -15.69 5.34
CA SER A 147 -10.38 -16.18 6.68
C SER A 147 -11.01 -15.05 7.50
N THR A 148 -11.43 -15.36 8.73
CA THR A 148 -11.74 -14.30 9.70
C THR A 148 -10.49 -13.47 9.94
N CYS A 149 -10.56 -12.18 9.60
CA CYS A 149 -9.40 -11.29 9.65
C CYS A 149 -9.68 -10.03 10.46
N GLU A 150 -8.61 -9.45 10.99
CA GLU A 150 -8.61 -8.10 11.55
C GLU A 150 -7.78 -7.23 10.61
N VAL A 151 -8.34 -6.09 10.18
CA VAL A 151 -7.66 -5.18 9.26
C VAL A 151 -7.65 -3.75 9.81
N GLN A 152 -6.61 -3.00 9.44
CA GLN A 152 -6.61 -1.54 9.52
C GLN A 152 -6.80 -0.94 8.14
N ILE A 153 -7.63 0.09 8.05
CA ILE A 153 -7.98 0.76 6.79
C ILE A 153 -7.64 2.25 6.92
N ILE A 154 -6.88 2.77 5.96
CA ILE A 154 -6.51 4.18 5.87
C ILE A 154 -6.87 4.69 4.49
N THR A 155 -7.80 5.64 4.44
CA THR A 155 -8.12 6.36 3.21
C THR A 155 -7.08 7.44 2.94
N LYS A 156 -6.94 7.86 1.68
CA LYS A 156 -6.10 9.00 1.29
C LYS A 156 -6.45 10.26 2.10
N ASP A 157 -7.74 10.52 2.29
CA ASP A 157 -8.23 11.68 3.06
C ASP A 157 -7.74 11.67 4.52
N VAL A 158 -7.81 10.53 5.19
CA VAL A 158 -7.29 10.39 6.56
C VAL A 158 -5.77 10.55 6.57
N TRP A 159 -5.08 9.92 5.63
CA TRP A 159 -3.64 10.01 5.50
C TRP A 159 -3.16 11.45 5.30
N GLU A 160 -3.75 12.20 4.38
CA GLU A 160 -3.34 13.58 4.10
C GLU A 160 -3.78 14.55 5.20
N LYS A 161 -5.05 14.49 5.63
CA LYS A 161 -5.64 15.52 6.51
C LYS A 161 -5.40 15.28 7.99
N LYS A 162 -5.15 14.03 8.41
CA LYS A 162 -4.97 13.67 9.83
C LYS A 162 -3.56 13.19 10.16
N VAL A 163 -2.90 12.47 9.25
CA VAL A 163 -1.55 11.94 9.49
C VAL A 163 -0.49 12.94 9.02
N LEU A 164 -0.41 13.21 7.72
CA LEU A 164 0.63 14.06 7.14
C LEU A 164 0.45 15.55 7.41
N ALA A 165 -0.75 16.00 7.77
CA ALA A 165 -0.98 17.38 8.21
C ALA A 165 -0.31 17.69 9.55
N GLU A 166 -0.12 16.67 10.40
CA GLU A 166 0.54 16.81 11.72
C GLU A 166 2.07 16.74 11.60
N PHE A 167 2.57 16.05 10.57
CA PHE A 167 4.00 15.82 10.33
C PHE A 167 4.39 16.23 8.89
N PRO A 168 4.24 17.52 8.53
CA PRO A 168 4.50 17.99 7.16
C PRO A 168 5.94 17.75 6.70
N GLU A 169 6.92 17.77 7.62
CA GLU A 169 8.33 17.49 7.38
C GLU A 169 8.61 16.05 6.93
N HIS A 170 7.71 15.12 7.25
CA HIS A 170 7.85 13.70 6.94
C HIS A 170 7.13 13.27 5.66
N LYS A 171 6.51 14.21 4.93
CA LYS A 171 5.72 13.91 3.72
C LYS A 171 6.52 13.21 2.63
N ASP A 172 7.70 13.74 2.30
CA ASP A 172 8.54 13.20 1.22
C ASP A 172 9.14 11.85 1.60
N GLU A 173 9.52 11.68 2.87
CA GLU A 173 10.01 10.42 3.40
C GLU A 173 8.91 9.34 3.38
N ALA A 174 7.70 9.68 3.82
CA ALA A 174 6.56 8.77 3.78
C ALA A 174 6.18 8.38 2.35
N LYS A 175 6.19 9.34 1.41
CA LYS A 175 6.03 9.08 -0.02
C LYS A 175 7.12 8.13 -0.53
N THR A 176 8.37 8.37 -0.18
CA THR A 176 9.51 7.51 -0.56
C THR A 176 9.34 6.09 -0.01
N ASN A 177 8.87 5.92 1.22
CA ASN A 177 8.63 4.60 1.79
C ASN A 177 7.48 3.85 1.10
N ILE A 178 6.40 4.54 0.73
CA ILE A 178 5.31 3.95 -0.07
C ILE A 178 5.87 3.45 -1.40
N LEU A 179 6.66 4.27 -2.08
CA LEU A 179 7.27 3.91 -3.37
C LEU A 179 8.24 2.72 -3.25
N LYS A 180 9.05 2.66 -2.19
CA LYS A 180 9.94 1.52 -1.92
C LYS A 180 9.18 0.23 -1.64
N GLU A 181 8.11 0.29 -0.86
CA GLU A 181 7.26 -0.87 -0.59
C GLU A 181 6.61 -1.40 -1.87
N MET A 182 6.10 -0.49 -2.71
CA MET A 182 5.54 -0.81 -4.02
C MET A 182 6.57 -1.51 -4.93
N ALA A 183 7.80 -0.99 -4.98
CA ALA A 183 8.89 -1.57 -5.75
C ALA A 183 9.25 -2.98 -5.25
N GLY A 184 9.47 -3.13 -3.95
CA GLY A 184 9.79 -4.43 -3.33
C GLY A 184 8.71 -5.50 -3.58
N LYS A 185 7.42 -5.13 -3.53
CA LYS A 185 6.33 -6.06 -3.89
C LYS A 185 6.33 -6.41 -5.37
N ALA A 186 6.60 -5.46 -6.25
CA ALA A 186 6.70 -5.72 -7.69
C ALA A 186 7.85 -6.68 -7.99
N GLN A 187 9.01 -6.51 -7.34
CA GLN A 187 10.16 -7.41 -7.46
C GLN A 187 9.84 -8.81 -6.91
N ALA A 188 9.27 -8.91 -5.71
CA ALA A 188 8.91 -10.20 -5.11
C ALA A 188 7.94 -11.00 -6.01
N LYS A 189 7.02 -10.33 -6.70
CA LYS A 189 6.14 -10.97 -7.70
C LYS A 189 6.89 -11.53 -8.91
N LEU A 190 7.99 -10.90 -9.32
CA LEU A 190 8.85 -11.41 -10.40
C LEU A 190 9.68 -12.61 -9.95
N GLU A 191 10.26 -12.56 -8.75
CA GLU A 191 11.15 -13.60 -8.22
C GLU A 191 10.38 -14.86 -7.77
N GLY A 192 9.24 -14.68 -7.11
CA GLY A 192 8.41 -15.80 -6.62
C GLY A 192 7.67 -16.54 -7.74
N SER A 193 7.61 -15.97 -8.94
CA SER A 193 6.97 -16.60 -10.08
C SER A 193 8.02 -17.18 -11.04
N ARG A 194 7.77 -18.40 -11.55
CA ARG A 194 8.40 -18.86 -12.81
C ARG A 194 8.24 -17.84 -13.96
N SER A 195 7.36 -16.85 -13.79
CA SER A 195 7.12 -15.72 -14.67
C SER A 195 8.27 -14.71 -14.78
N GLY A 196 9.20 -14.57 -13.83
CA GLY A 196 10.32 -13.61 -13.97
C GLY A 196 11.19 -13.88 -15.21
N LEU A 197 11.57 -15.15 -15.40
CA LEU A 197 12.25 -15.62 -16.61
C LEU A 197 11.35 -15.52 -17.86
N ASN A 198 10.05 -15.79 -17.70
CA ASN A 198 9.11 -15.67 -18.82
C ASN A 198 8.95 -14.22 -19.28
N MET A 199 9.08 -13.23 -18.37
CA MET A 199 9.02 -11.81 -18.69
C MET A 199 10.16 -11.42 -19.64
N LEU A 200 11.40 -11.80 -19.31
CA LEU A 200 12.55 -11.58 -20.21
C LEU A 200 12.30 -12.23 -21.57
N ARG A 201 11.82 -13.48 -21.56
CA ARG A 201 11.50 -14.25 -22.78
C ARG A 201 10.35 -13.68 -23.61
N ARG A 202 9.60 -12.67 -23.14
CA ARG A 202 8.63 -11.96 -24.00
C ARG A 202 9.34 -11.12 -25.06
N SER A 203 10.55 -10.65 -24.77
CA SER A 203 11.38 -9.97 -25.76
C SER A 203 12.10 -10.99 -26.64
N ALA A 204 12.17 -10.69 -27.95
CA ALA A 204 12.90 -11.51 -28.91
C ALA A 204 14.38 -11.68 -28.55
N LEU A 205 14.98 -10.67 -27.89
CA LEU A 205 16.39 -10.66 -27.50
C LEU A 205 16.74 -11.75 -26.47
N PHE A 206 15.80 -12.12 -25.59
CA PHE A 206 16.06 -13.03 -24.47
C PHE A 206 15.37 -14.39 -24.63
N ARG A 207 14.66 -14.63 -25.74
CA ARG A 207 13.91 -15.89 -25.97
C ARG A 207 14.79 -17.13 -25.92
N SER A 208 15.99 -17.06 -26.48
CA SER A 208 16.97 -18.14 -26.54
C SER A 208 17.99 -18.12 -25.39
N MET A 209 17.77 -17.29 -24.37
CA MET A 209 18.70 -17.15 -23.25
C MET A 209 18.68 -18.40 -22.35
N SER A 210 19.88 -18.85 -21.94
CA SER A 210 20.01 -19.91 -20.94
C SER A 210 19.45 -19.46 -19.60
N ALA A 211 19.04 -20.41 -18.75
CA ALA A 211 18.53 -20.10 -17.42
C ALA A 211 19.57 -19.34 -16.57
N GLU A 212 20.83 -19.78 -16.60
CA GLU A 212 21.95 -19.15 -15.87
C GLU A 212 22.18 -17.68 -16.29
N MET A 213 22.20 -17.39 -17.60
CA MET A 213 22.36 -16.02 -18.07
C MET A 213 21.14 -15.17 -17.70
N ALA A 214 19.93 -15.74 -17.79
CA ALA A 214 18.72 -15.04 -17.44
C ALA A 214 18.65 -14.71 -15.92
N GLU A 215 19.08 -15.63 -15.05
CA GLU A 215 19.25 -15.36 -13.61
C GLU A 215 20.25 -14.23 -13.37
N LYS A 216 21.39 -14.23 -14.08
CA LYS A 216 22.38 -13.16 -13.98
C LYS A 216 21.83 -11.81 -14.45
N VAL A 217 21.09 -11.78 -15.55
CA VAL A 217 20.41 -10.57 -16.04
C VAL A 217 19.37 -10.09 -15.02
N MET A 218 18.54 -10.98 -14.49
CA MET A 218 17.56 -10.65 -13.45
C MET A 218 18.23 -10.05 -12.21
N SER A 219 19.36 -10.61 -11.76
CA SER A 219 20.12 -10.10 -10.62
C SER A 219 20.81 -8.74 -10.87
N SER A 220 20.88 -8.31 -12.13
CA SER A 220 21.46 -7.02 -12.53
C SER A 220 20.42 -5.95 -12.85
N LEU A 221 19.13 -6.26 -12.74
CA LEU A 221 18.07 -5.27 -12.94
C LEU A 221 18.11 -4.23 -11.82
N GLU A 222 18.08 -2.95 -12.19
CA GLU A 222 17.96 -1.84 -11.26
C GLU A 222 16.51 -1.37 -11.18
N GLU A 223 16.00 -1.17 -9.98
CA GLU A 223 14.67 -0.61 -9.76
C GLU A 223 14.68 0.89 -10.03
N ARG A 224 13.74 1.35 -10.87
CA ARG A 224 13.49 2.77 -11.11
C ARG A 224 12.01 3.08 -10.95
N ILE A 225 11.74 4.20 -10.29
CA ILE A 225 10.39 4.66 -9.96
C ILE A 225 10.18 5.99 -10.67
N TYR A 226 9.08 6.06 -11.43
CA TYR A 226 8.69 7.26 -12.18
C TYR A 226 7.33 7.75 -11.71
N GLN A 227 7.18 9.06 -11.57
CA GLN A 227 5.90 9.70 -11.25
C GLN A 227 5.02 9.85 -12.50
N PRO A 228 3.70 10.06 -12.34
CA PRO A 228 2.85 10.45 -13.47
C PRO A 228 3.44 11.66 -14.21
N ASP A 229 3.40 11.61 -15.54
CA ASP A 229 3.94 12.62 -16.46
C ASP A 229 5.47 12.81 -16.43
N GLU A 230 6.20 12.02 -15.63
CA GLU A 230 7.66 12.01 -15.66
C GLU A 230 8.17 11.33 -16.93
N LEU A 231 9.19 11.94 -17.55
CA LEU A 231 9.79 11.42 -18.78
C LEU A 231 10.72 10.24 -18.45
N ILE A 232 10.37 9.05 -18.93
CA ILE A 232 11.21 7.85 -18.75
C ILE A 232 12.44 7.90 -19.67
N THR A 233 12.22 8.24 -20.94
CA THR A 233 13.24 8.37 -21.99
C THR A 233 12.78 9.40 -23.02
N GLU A 234 13.72 10.07 -23.68
CA GLU A 234 13.46 11.12 -24.66
C GLU A 234 13.81 10.63 -26.08
N GLU A 235 13.01 10.99 -27.09
CA GLU A 235 13.31 10.63 -28.48
C GLU A 235 14.69 11.19 -28.90
N PHE A 236 15.50 10.37 -29.55
CA PHE A 236 16.89 10.68 -29.95
C PHE A 236 17.89 10.87 -28.81
N SER A 237 17.48 10.72 -27.55
CA SER A 237 18.45 10.64 -26.45
C SER A 237 19.35 9.41 -26.60
N LYS A 238 20.60 9.54 -26.15
CA LYS A 238 21.50 8.39 -26.02
C LYS A 238 21.13 7.66 -24.74
N ASP A 239 20.48 6.51 -24.89
CA ASP A 239 20.17 5.60 -23.80
C ASP A 239 20.53 4.17 -24.23
N ASP A 240 21.25 3.46 -23.38
CA ASP A 240 21.64 2.06 -23.55
C ASP A 240 20.82 1.11 -22.66
N SER A 241 19.76 1.64 -22.04
CA SER A 241 18.87 0.90 -21.13
C SER A 241 17.71 0.23 -21.85
N MET A 242 17.29 -0.92 -21.33
CA MET A 242 16.01 -1.56 -21.66
C MET A 242 15.12 -1.56 -20.43
N PHE A 243 13.86 -1.15 -20.60
CA PHE A 243 12.89 -1.04 -19.51
C PHE A 243 11.84 -2.14 -19.58
N TRP A 244 11.46 -2.66 -18.41
CA TRP A 244 10.28 -3.50 -18.22
C TRP A 244 9.35 -2.79 -17.26
N VAL A 245 8.10 -2.58 -17.67
CA VAL A 245 7.08 -2.00 -16.80
C VAL A 245 6.57 -3.11 -15.88
N LEU A 246 6.98 -3.06 -14.61
CA LEU A 246 6.58 -4.03 -13.59
C LEU A 246 5.19 -3.72 -13.03
N MET A 247 4.86 -2.43 -12.93
CA MET A 247 3.57 -1.93 -12.45
C MET A 247 3.21 -0.60 -13.12
N GLY A 248 1.92 -0.38 -13.38
CA GLY A 248 1.40 0.83 -14.00
C GLY A 248 1.30 0.76 -15.53
N SER A 249 1.16 1.92 -16.17
CA SER A 249 1.04 2.06 -17.62
C SER A 249 1.89 3.22 -18.12
N VAL A 250 2.55 3.04 -19.25
CA VAL A 250 3.35 4.08 -19.91
C VAL A 250 2.74 4.45 -21.25
N LYS A 251 2.82 5.73 -21.62
CA LYS A 251 2.39 6.22 -22.93
C LYS A 251 3.61 6.41 -23.81
N VAL A 252 3.62 5.76 -24.97
CA VAL A 252 4.66 5.94 -26.00
C VAL A 252 4.15 6.97 -27.01
N THR A 253 4.93 8.02 -27.26
CA THR A 253 4.62 9.06 -28.25
C THR A 253 5.79 9.22 -29.20
N GLU A 254 5.52 9.26 -30.50
CA GLU A 254 6.49 9.62 -31.54
C GLU A 254 6.29 11.08 -31.93
N SER A 255 7.37 11.84 -32.10
CA SER A 255 7.26 13.16 -32.74
C SER A 255 6.80 12.98 -34.19
N ILE A 256 5.65 13.55 -34.53
CA ILE A 256 5.01 13.46 -35.87
C ILE A 256 5.90 14.03 -36.99
N ALA A 257 7.02 14.69 -36.66
CA ALA A 257 7.94 15.34 -37.60
C ALA A 257 8.48 14.41 -38.72
N ASN A 258 8.42 13.08 -38.60
CA ASN A 258 8.87 12.15 -39.63
C ASN A 258 7.77 11.31 -40.33
N SER A 259 6.49 11.48 -39.97
CA SER A 259 5.40 10.71 -40.59
C SER A 259 5.11 11.09 -42.06
N ALA A 260 5.58 12.26 -42.53
CA ALA A 260 5.46 12.70 -43.92
C ALA A 260 6.48 12.05 -44.88
N ALA A 261 7.47 11.30 -44.38
CA ALA A 261 8.54 10.70 -45.21
C ALA A 261 8.27 9.23 -45.63
N ARG A 262 7.27 8.55 -45.06
CA ARG A 262 6.88 7.20 -45.50
C ARG A 262 5.97 7.27 -46.73
N LYS A 263 6.56 7.41 -47.92
CA LYS A 263 5.86 7.14 -49.19
C LYS A 263 5.30 5.71 -49.18
N PRO A 264 4.06 5.49 -49.67
CA PRO A 264 3.53 4.15 -49.82
C PRO A 264 4.37 3.38 -50.85
N LYS A 265 4.80 2.16 -50.49
CA LYS A 265 5.41 1.22 -51.44
C LYS A 265 4.42 0.98 -52.57
N ALA A 266 4.79 1.38 -53.78
CA ALA A 266 4.06 1.06 -54.99
C ALA A 266 3.95 -0.46 -55.11
N SER A 267 2.72 -0.96 -55.14
CA SER A 267 2.36 -2.26 -55.68
C SER A 267 2.85 -2.33 -57.13
N ARG A 268 3.64 -3.35 -57.46
CA ARG A 268 3.95 -3.71 -58.85
C ARG A 268 3.25 -5.02 -59.21
N PRO A 269 2.87 -5.17 -60.50
CA PRO A 269 1.90 -6.13 -61.01
C PRO A 269 2.39 -7.57 -60.99
#